data_AF-A0A6J7HR38-F1
#
_entry.id   AF-A0A6J7HR38-F1
#
_cell.length_a   1.000
_cell.length_b   1.000
_cell.length_c   1.000
_cell.angle_alpha   90.00
_cell.angle_beta   90.00
_cell.angle_gamma   90.00
#
_symmetry.space_group_name_H-M   'P 1'
#
loop_
_entity.id
_entity.type
_entity.pdbx_description
1 polymer ?
#
loop_
_entity_poly.entity_id
_entity_poly.type
_entity_poly.pdbx_seq_one_letter_code
_entity_poly.pdbx_strand_id
1 'polypeptide(L)'
;MSTFVWKAIDLTGAKTTGEVDAESRQAVSDQLKARGLIVLDVADKRVSREITIAFFERIKPVDMTIMTRQLATMVSSGMTILRALYVLETQTENKQLAQVISTVRRDVEAGKSLSDAFEAHPKVFSPLYVAMARAGESGGVLESSLLRVADQLEKDDSLRRQVKSAMMYPGVVITFAVIILVALVTFLVPVFTGVFETFGGELPLITKITVKLSNFMTGYWWLAILIVVSVTYVFRRWKASETGRGQWDAFRLKLPAKICKIVQKVALARWSRTLSALVTAGVPLIQALEITSKTAGNRVVEDAMAEVIESVRSGGTIAAPLRNSDVFPGMVVQMVAVGEETGALDQMLSKIADFYEDQVDSAVKSLTSILEPLMLVVVGGLVGFIVISMYLPLFKVYDQIK
;
A
#
# COMPACT_ATOMS: atom_id res chain seq x y z
N MET A 1 9.91 5.08 43.92
CA MET A 1 11.05 5.78 43.33
C MET A 1 10.60 6.41 42.03
N SER A 2 10.98 7.67 41.80
CA SER A 2 10.65 8.41 40.58
C SER A 2 11.95 8.78 39.88
N THR A 3 11.98 8.65 38.55
CA THR A 3 13.13 9.04 37.74
C THR A 3 13.14 10.56 37.58
N PHE A 4 14.29 11.18 37.86
CA PHE A 4 14.51 12.61 37.68
C PHE A 4 15.52 12.83 36.56
N VAL A 5 15.25 13.83 35.72
CA VAL A 5 16.23 14.32 34.74
C VAL A 5 16.92 15.53 35.37
N TRP A 6 18.24 15.55 35.32
CA TRP A 6 19.04 16.62 35.91
C TRP A 6 20.02 17.22 34.91
N LYS A 7 20.30 18.51 35.10
CA LYS A 7 21.39 19.23 34.44
C LYS A 7 22.31 19.77 35.52
N ALA A 8 23.59 19.49 35.40
CA ALA A 8 24.61 19.98 36.31
C ALA A 8 25.83 20.47 35.54
N ILE A 9 26.70 21.20 36.22
CA ILE A 9 27.97 21.66 35.70
C ILE A 9 29.08 21.13 36.61
N ASP A 10 30.16 20.64 36.05
CA ASP A 10 31.33 20.29 36.83
C ASP A 10 32.13 21.55 37.24
N LEU A 11 33.14 21.37 38.10
CA LEU A 11 34.01 22.46 38.56
C LEU A 11 34.86 23.08 37.44
N THR A 12 34.92 22.47 36.26
CA THR A 12 35.63 22.98 35.08
C THR A 12 34.74 23.76 34.12
N GLY A 13 33.43 23.81 34.40
CA GLY A 13 32.45 24.51 33.56
C GLY A 13 31.78 23.62 32.51
N ALA A 14 32.05 22.32 32.48
CA ALA A 14 31.44 21.40 31.54
C ALA A 14 30.03 21.00 31.99
N LYS A 15 29.04 21.24 31.13
CA LYS A 15 27.64 20.89 31.38
C LYS A 15 27.42 19.40 31.15
N THR A 16 26.85 18.72 32.15
CA THR A 16 26.49 17.30 32.11
C THR A 16 25.01 17.12 32.39
N THR A 17 24.40 16.15 31.73
CA THR A 17 22.96 15.85 31.86
C THR A 17 22.79 14.35 32.02
N GLY A 18 21.85 13.93 32.86
CA GLY A 18 21.59 12.51 33.10
C GLY A 18 20.25 12.25 33.75
N GLU A 19 19.98 10.98 33.99
CA GLU A 19 18.79 10.50 34.69
C GLU A 19 19.20 9.78 35.97
N VAL A 20 18.44 9.96 37.05
CA VAL A 20 18.67 9.22 38.30
C VAL A 20 17.35 8.94 39.00
N ASP A 21 17.22 7.72 39.54
CA ASP A 21 16.08 7.34 40.35
C ASP A 21 16.31 7.78 41.80
N ALA A 22 15.40 8.58 42.33
CA ALA A 22 15.46 9.06 43.70
C ALA A 22 14.07 9.18 44.32
N GLU A 23 14.02 9.43 45.62
CA GLU A 23 12.77 9.60 46.37
C GLU A 23 12.26 11.05 46.34
N SER A 24 13.14 12.03 46.07
CA SER A 24 12.79 13.43 45.95
C SER A 24 13.80 14.24 45.12
N ARG A 25 13.41 15.42 44.61
CA ARG A 25 14.33 16.36 43.94
C ARG A 25 15.51 16.78 44.83
N GLN A 26 15.28 16.83 46.14
CA GLN A 26 16.31 17.16 47.12
C GLN A 26 17.37 16.06 47.19
N ALA A 27 16.93 14.79 47.21
CA ALA A 27 17.84 13.64 47.20
C ALA A 27 18.72 13.59 45.93
N VAL A 28 18.18 13.95 44.77
CA VAL A 28 18.96 14.08 43.53
C VAL A 28 20.00 15.18 43.64
N SER A 29 19.61 16.35 44.15
CA SER A 29 20.53 17.48 44.32
C SER A 29 21.68 17.14 45.26
N ASP A 30 21.41 16.45 46.36
CA ASP A 30 22.41 16.07 47.36
C ASP A 30 23.35 14.99 46.82
N GLN A 31 22.83 14.04 46.03
CA GLN A 31 23.64 13.02 45.36
C GLN A 31 24.57 13.60 44.28
N LEU A 32 24.12 14.61 43.53
CA LEU A 32 24.93 15.29 42.52
C LEU A 32 26.00 16.18 43.15
N LYS A 33 25.67 16.88 44.24
CA LYS A 33 26.65 17.64 45.04
C LYS A 33 27.74 16.75 45.63
N ALA A 34 27.38 15.57 46.14
CA ALA A 34 28.35 14.59 46.64
C ALA A 34 29.33 14.10 45.55
N ARG A 35 28.93 14.18 44.27
CA ARG A 35 29.78 13.87 43.11
C ARG A 35 30.58 15.06 42.58
N GLY A 36 30.56 16.20 43.30
CA GLY A 36 31.27 17.42 42.91
C GLY A 36 30.62 18.21 41.76
N LEU A 37 29.34 17.95 41.46
CA LEU A 37 28.59 18.63 40.41
C LEU A 37 27.70 19.74 41.01
N ILE A 38 27.69 20.91 40.37
CA ILE A 38 26.80 22.01 40.72
C ILE A 38 25.50 21.86 39.93
N VAL A 39 24.40 21.66 40.64
CA VAL A 39 23.09 21.38 40.05
C VAL A 39 22.48 22.66 39.48
N LEU A 40 22.14 22.65 38.19
CA LEU A 40 21.51 23.77 37.49
C LEU A 40 19.98 23.60 37.44
N ASP A 41 19.50 22.38 37.22
CA ASP A 41 18.08 22.08 37.12
C ASP A 41 17.80 20.61 37.47
N VAL A 42 16.69 20.36 38.17
CA VAL A 42 16.19 19.01 38.49
C VAL A 42 14.69 18.99 38.22
N ALA A 43 14.31 18.31 37.14
CA ALA A 43 12.93 18.11 36.75
C ALA A 43 12.50 16.68 37.06
N ASP A 44 11.31 16.53 37.63
CA ASP A 44 10.64 15.23 37.61
C ASP A 44 10.51 14.80 36.16
N LYS A 45 10.93 13.58 35.84
CA LYS A 45 10.43 12.88 34.66
C LYS A 45 8.99 12.46 34.97
N ARG A 46 8.10 13.44 35.23
CA ARG A 46 6.67 13.24 35.01
C ARG A 46 6.59 12.64 33.64
N VAL A 47 5.81 11.56 33.51
CA VAL A 47 5.57 10.81 32.28
C VAL A 47 5.14 11.77 31.17
N SER A 48 6.09 12.51 30.61
CA SER A 48 6.20 12.81 29.21
C SER A 48 6.46 11.43 28.62
N ARG A 49 5.36 10.68 28.49
CA ARG A 49 5.05 10.17 27.17
C ARG A 49 5.30 11.37 26.28
N GLU A 50 6.48 11.42 25.67
CA GLU A 50 6.54 11.94 24.33
C GLU A 50 5.32 11.30 23.67
N ILE A 51 4.29 12.11 23.46
CA ILE A 51 3.31 11.82 22.44
C ILE A 51 4.12 12.04 21.16
N THR A 52 5.11 11.17 20.90
CA THR A 52 5.39 10.75 19.56
C THR A 52 4.03 10.24 19.14
N ILE A 53 3.38 11.00 18.27
CA ILE A 53 2.12 10.63 17.66
C ILE A 53 2.41 9.31 16.94
N ALA A 54 2.31 8.20 17.66
CA ALA A 54 2.49 6.83 17.18
C ALA A 54 1.35 6.42 16.24
N PHE A 55 0.56 7.41 15.81
CA PHE A 55 -0.56 7.28 14.90
C PHE A 55 -0.12 7.28 13.43
N PHE A 56 1.15 7.55 13.10
CA PHE A 56 1.56 7.70 11.69
C PHE A 56 2.74 6.86 11.18
N GLU A 57 3.51 6.16 12.00
CA GLU A 57 4.63 5.34 11.49
C GLU A 57 4.17 3.97 11.02
N ARG A 58 3.31 3.92 10.00
CA ARG A 58 2.96 2.65 9.35
C ARG A 58 4.16 2.10 8.59
N ILE A 59 4.49 0.83 8.81
CA ILE A 59 5.50 0.09 8.03
C ILE A 59 5.09 0.10 6.55
N LYS A 60 5.93 0.71 5.70
CA LYS A 60 5.70 0.77 4.25
C LYS A 60 6.21 -0.51 3.60
N PRO A 61 5.66 -0.92 2.44
CA PRO A 61 6.17 -2.07 1.69
C PRO A 61 7.67 -1.96 1.38
N VAL A 62 8.14 -0.77 1.03
CA VAL A 62 9.56 -0.51 0.75
C VAL A 62 10.47 -0.74 1.96
N ASP A 63 10.00 -0.44 3.19
CA ASP A 63 10.77 -0.67 4.42
C ASP A 63 11.03 -2.18 4.59
N MET A 64 10.02 -3.01 4.32
CA MET A 64 10.15 -4.47 4.33
C MET A 64 11.11 -4.96 3.24
N THR A 65 11.01 -4.44 2.02
CA THR A 65 11.91 -4.79 0.92
C THR A 65 13.37 -4.52 1.28
N ILE A 66 13.67 -3.32 1.80
CA ILE A 66 15.03 -2.93 2.19
C ILE A 66 15.54 -3.81 3.33
N MET A 67 14.75 -3.97 4.40
CA MET A 67 15.14 -4.78 5.55
C MET A 67 15.43 -6.23 5.15
N THR A 68 14.57 -6.82 4.31
CA THR A 68 14.73 -8.20 3.85
C THR A 68 15.97 -8.36 2.97
N ARG A 69 16.22 -7.41 2.06
CA ARG A 69 17.43 -7.41 1.23
C ARG A 69 18.69 -7.31 2.10
N GLN A 70 18.71 -6.40 3.06
CA GLN A 70 19.84 -6.25 3.99
C GLN A 70 20.05 -7.51 4.83
N LEU A 71 18.98 -8.11 5.36
CA LEU A 71 19.04 -9.38 6.08
C LEU A 71 19.65 -10.48 5.22
N ALA A 72 19.13 -10.66 4.01
CA ALA A 72 19.59 -11.67 3.07
C ALA A 72 21.07 -11.46 2.73
N THR A 73 21.49 -10.24 2.39
CA THR A 73 22.89 -9.92 2.06
C THR A 73 23.84 -10.17 3.23
N MET A 74 23.45 -9.81 4.46
CA MET A 74 24.27 -10.06 5.64
C MET A 74 24.42 -11.55 5.93
N VAL A 75 23.31 -12.29 5.89
CA VAL A 75 23.32 -13.75 6.10
C VAL A 75 24.14 -14.44 5.01
N SER A 76 24.01 -14.03 3.75
CA SER A 76 24.84 -14.50 2.63
C SER A 76 26.33 -14.20 2.77
N SER A 77 26.67 -13.14 3.50
CA SER A 77 28.06 -12.80 3.79
C SER A 77 28.64 -13.63 4.94
N GLY A 78 27.93 -14.65 5.42
CA GLY A 78 28.32 -15.49 6.55
C GLY A 78 28.06 -14.86 7.91
N MET A 79 27.31 -13.75 7.99
CA MET A 79 26.92 -13.17 9.28
C MET A 79 25.87 -14.05 9.97
N THR A 80 26.03 -14.26 11.27
CA THR A 80 25.01 -14.97 12.07
C THR A 80 23.69 -14.20 12.07
N ILE A 81 22.57 -14.92 12.04
CA ILE A 81 21.22 -14.33 12.01
C ILE A 81 21.02 -13.34 13.16
N LEU A 82 21.45 -13.72 14.38
CA LEU A 82 21.30 -12.88 15.57
C LEU A 82 22.07 -11.56 15.44
N ARG A 83 23.28 -11.59 14.85
CA ARG A 83 24.07 -10.38 14.58
C ARG A 83 23.44 -9.55 13.46
N ALA A 84 22.95 -10.18 12.39
CA ALA A 84 22.25 -9.50 11.31
C ALA A 84 21.00 -8.78 11.82
N LEU A 85 20.18 -9.43 12.66
CA LEU A 85 19.00 -8.84 13.30
C LEU A 85 19.35 -7.65 14.21
N TYR A 86 20.46 -7.73 14.95
CA TYR A 86 20.93 -6.60 15.76
C TYR A 86 21.35 -5.39 14.89
N VAL A 87 22.05 -5.63 13.78
CA VAL A 87 22.41 -4.57 12.83
C VAL A 87 21.14 -3.94 12.23
N LEU A 88 20.16 -4.75 11.83
CA LEU A 88 18.89 -4.23 11.32
C LEU A 88 18.11 -3.44 12.37
N GLU A 89 18.07 -3.89 13.63
CA GLU A 89 17.42 -3.19 14.73
C GLU A 89 17.96 -1.77 14.89
N THR A 90 19.28 -1.60 14.74
CA THR A 90 19.96 -0.30 14.91
C THR A 90 19.93 0.59 13.67
N GLN A 91 19.89 0.02 12.47
CA GLN A 91 19.91 0.76 11.20
C GLN A 91 18.51 1.07 10.64
N THR A 92 17.46 0.42 11.14
CA THR A 92 16.10 0.65 10.66
C THR A 92 15.57 2.00 11.11
N GLU A 93 15.28 2.90 10.15
CA GLU A 93 14.74 4.23 10.43
C GLU A 93 13.31 4.20 10.99
N ASN A 94 12.50 3.23 10.56
CA ASN A 94 11.12 3.08 11.00
C ASN A 94 11.05 2.44 12.39
N LYS A 95 10.59 3.20 13.41
CA LYS A 95 10.62 2.75 14.81
C LYS A 95 9.71 1.54 15.05
N GLN A 96 8.57 1.45 14.36
CA GLN A 96 7.69 0.29 14.47
C GLN A 96 8.35 -0.98 13.92
N LEU A 97 9.06 -0.86 12.79
CA LEU A 97 9.77 -2.00 12.21
C LEU A 97 10.96 -2.40 13.08
N ALA A 98 11.74 -1.43 13.60
CA ALA A 98 12.84 -1.68 14.53
C ALA A 98 12.37 -2.44 15.78
N GLN A 99 11.22 -2.06 16.36
CA GLN A 99 10.64 -2.76 17.52
C GLN A 99 10.23 -4.21 17.21
N VAL A 100 9.72 -4.46 16.01
CA VAL A 100 9.38 -5.82 15.55
C VAL A 100 10.66 -6.64 15.37
N ILE A 101 11.69 -6.08 14.73
CA ILE A 101 13.01 -6.74 14.57
C ILE A 101 13.62 -7.06 15.95
N SER A 102 13.54 -6.14 16.90
CA SER A 102 14.00 -6.35 18.28
C SER A 102 13.28 -7.52 18.97
N THR A 103 11.98 -7.67 18.70
CA THR A 103 11.19 -8.78 19.24
C THR A 103 11.57 -10.11 18.58
N VAL A 104 11.70 -10.13 17.24
CA VAL A 104 12.19 -11.29 16.48
C VAL A 104 13.59 -11.70 16.95
N ARG A 105 14.50 -10.75 17.14
CA ARG A 105 15.86 -10.99 17.63
C ARG A 105 15.85 -11.68 19.00
N ARG A 106 15.04 -11.19 19.94
CA ARG A 106 14.90 -11.78 21.28
C ARG A 106 14.28 -13.18 21.24
N ASP A 107 13.32 -13.40 20.35
CA ASP A 107 12.71 -14.73 20.16
C ASP A 107 13.72 -15.75 19.61
N VAL A 108 14.55 -15.35 18.64
CA VAL A 108 15.64 -16.18 18.10
C VAL A 108 16.74 -16.39 19.15
N GLU A 109 17.08 -15.37 19.94
CA GLU A 109 18.02 -15.47 21.06
C GLU A 109 17.53 -16.44 22.15
N ALA A 110 16.20 -16.51 22.36
CA ALA A 110 15.56 -17.46 23.26
C ALA A 110 15.43 -18.88 22.67
N GLY A 111 15.91 -19.11 21.43
CA GLY A 111 15.95 -20.42 20.79
C GLY A 111 14.74 -20.77 19.92
N LYS A 112 13.82 -19.83 19.65
CA LYS A 112 12.79 -20.07 18.62
C LYS A 112 13.41 -20.05 17.23
N SER A 113 12.80 -20.79 16.29
CA SER A 113 13.16 -20.68 14.89
C SER A 113 12.87 -19.26 14.36
N LEU A 114 13.61 -18.83 13.35
CA LEU A 114 13.40 -17.54 12.70
C LEU A 114 12.02 -17.46 12.05
N SER A 115 11.54 -18.56 11.45
CA SER A 115 10.21 -18.62 10.85
C SER A 115 9.09 -18.47 11.88
N ASP A 116 9.20 -19.11 13.05
CA ASP A 116 8.19 -18.96 14.12
C ASP A 116 8.23 -17.55 14.73
N ALA A 117 9.41 -16.95 14.85
CA ALA A 117 9.56 -15.57 15.28
C ALA A 117 8.90 -14.59 14.29
N PHE A 118 9.00 -14.85 12.97
CA PHE A 118 8.28 -14.06 11.96
C PHE A 118 6.77 -14.30 12.00
N GLU A 119 6.31 -15.54 12.23
CA GLU A 119 4.89 -15.91 12.28
C GLU A 119 4.14 -15.18 13.41
N ALA A 120 4.81 -14.87 14.52
CA ALA A 120 4.26 -14.08 15.61
C ALA A 120 3.84 -12.65 15.20
N HIS A 121 4.28 -12.16 14.03
CA HIS A 121 4.01 -10.82 13.53
C HIS A 121 3.32 -10.80 12.15
N PRO A 122 2.08 -11.35 12.02
CA PRO A 122 1.39 -11.54 10.73
C PRO A 122 0.96 -10.23 10.05
N LYS A 123 1.00 -9.10 10.75
CA LYS A 123 0.76 -7.76 10.18
C LYS A 123 1.97 -7.23 9.41
N VAL A 124 3.14 -7.80 9.63
CA VAL A 124 4.43 -7.35 9.07
C VAL A 124 4.96 -8.39 8.08
N PHE A 125 5.02 -9.66 8.51
CA PHE A 125 5.46 -10.76 7.66
C PHE A 125 4.25 -11.45 7.04
N SER A 126 4.27 -11.58 5.71
CA SER A 126 3.22 -12.27 4.98
C SER A 126 3.34 -13.79 5.14
N PRO A 127 2.27 -14.57 4.92
CA PRO A 127 2.34 -16.04 4.94
C PRO A 127 3.40 -16.59 3.98
N LEU A 128 3.56 -15.94 2.82
CA LEU A 128 4.64 -16.22 1.85
C LEU A 128 6.02 -16.06 2.47
N TYR A 129 6.26 -14.95 3.17
CA TYR A 129 7.54 -14.67 3.82
C TYR A 129 7.88 -15.76 4.84
N VAL A 130 6.92 -16.09 5.71
CA VAL A 130 7.09 -17.11 6.77
C VAL A 130 7.35 -18.49 6.16
N ALA A 131 6.59 -18.88 5.14
CA ALA A 131 6.74 -20.19 4.50
C ALA A 131 8.10 -20.37 3.81
N MET A 132 8.58 -19.33 3.13
CA MET A 132 9.91 -19.33 2.52
C MET A 132 11.00 -19.44 3.59
N ALA A 133 10.93 -18.62 4.64
CA ALA A 133 11.87 -18.71 5.75
C ALA A 133 11.88 -20.12 6.36
N ARG A 134 10.69 -20.71 6.62
CA ARG A 134 10.54 -22.05 7.18
C ARG A 134 11.13 -23.14 6.29
N ALA A 135 10.91 -23.07 4.97
CA ALA A 135 11.50 -24.01 4.02
C ALA A 135 13.03 -23.86 3.97
N GLY A 136 13.53 -22.63 4.05
CA GLY A 136 14.96 -22.34 4.14
C GLY A 136 15.61 -22.89 5.41
N GLU A 137 14.95 -22.71 6.57
CA GLU A 137 15.42 -23.25 7.84
C GLU A 137 15.41 -24.78 7.85
N SER A 138 14.30 -25.39 7.44
CA SER A 138 14.13 -26.85 7.45
C SER A 138 15.06 -27.53 6.44
N GLY A 139 15.32 -26.88 5.30
CA GLY A 139 16.22 -27.38 4.26
C GLY A 139 17.69 -27.01 4.46
N GLY A 140 18.04 -26.27 5.53
CA GLY A 140 19.41 -25.81 5.76
C GLY A 140 19.95 -24.82 4.72
N VAL A 141 19.06 -24.20 3.93
CA VAL A 141 19.38 -23.30 2.80
C VAL A 141 18.79 -21.91 3.02
N LEU A 142 18.72 -21.47 4.28
CA LEU A 142 18.11 -20.22 4.72
C LEU A 142 18.66 -19.00 3.96
N GLU A 143 19.97 -18.99 3.69
CA GLU A 143 20.61 -17.95 2.89
C GLU A 143 19.91 -17.74 1.54
N SER A 144 19.83 -18.82 0.74
CA SER A 144 19.20 -18.79 -0.57
C SER A 144 17.71 -18.46 -0.48
N SER A 145 17.04 -18.89 0.59
CA SER A 145 15.62 -18.60 0.81
C SER A 145 15.40 -17.12 1.09
N LEU A 146 16.19 -16.49 1.96
CA LEU A 146 16.12 -15.06 2.25
C LEU A 146 16.40 -14.21 1.02
N LEU A 147 17.35 -14.60 0.17
CA LEU A 147 17.59 -13.95 -1.11
C LEU A 147 16.36 -14.01 -2.03
N ARG A 148 15.71 -15.18 -2.13
CA ARG A 148 14.47 -15.33 -2.90
C ARG A 148 13.32 -14.49 -2.34
N VAL A 149 13.19 -14.40 -1.02
CA VAL A 149 12.17 -13.53 -0.39
C VAL A 149 12.46 -12.06 -0.71
N ALA A 150 13.72 -11.63 -0.65
CA ALA A 150 14.10 -10.28 -1.03
C ALA A 150 13.78 -9.99 -2.51
N ASP A 151 14.16 -10.88 -3.43
CA ASP A 151 13.87 -10.76 -4.86
C ASP A 151 12.36 -10.67 -5.11
N GLN A 152 11.57 -11.50 -4.42
CA GLN A 152 10.12 -11.50 -4.52
C GLN A 152 9.51 -10.17 -4.06
N LEU A 153 9.95 -9.65 -2.91
CA LEU A 153 9.45 -8.37 -2.38
C LEU A 153 9.86 -7.18 -3.25
N GLU A 154 11.04 -7.21 -3.87
CA GLU A 154 11.48 -6.20 -4.83
C GLU A 154 10.64 -6.23 -6.11
N LYS A 155 10.34 -7.43 -6.63
CA LYS A 155 9.45 -7.58 -7.80
C LYS A 155 8.04 -7.07 -7.48
N ASP A 156 7.48 -7.44 -6.34
CA ASP A 156 6.16 -6.98 -5.90
C ASP A 156 6.11 -5.45 -5.70
N ASP A 157 7.15 -4.85 -5.11
CA ASP A 157 7.25 -3.39 -4.99
C ASP A 157 7.38 -2.72 -6.36
N SER A 158 8.22 -3.27 -7.25
CA SER A 158 8.42 -2.73 -8.59
C SER A 158 7.12 -2.70 -9.40
N LEU A 159 6.34 -3.79 -9.37
CA LEU A 159 5.04 -3.87 -10.02
C LEU A 159 4.05 -2.85 -9.43
N ARG A 160 4.00 -2.71 -8.10
CA ARG A 160 3.16 -1.71 -7.44
C ARG A 160 3.58 -0.29 -7.82
N ARG A 161 4.89 -0.02 -7.89
CA ARG A 161 5.45 1.28 -8.24
C ARG A 161 5.16 1.63 -9.70
N GLN A 162 5.29 0.68 -10.62
CA GLN A 162 4.93 0.88 -12.03
C GLN A 162 3.44 1.26 -12.17
N VAL A 163 2.55 0.48 -11.55
CA VAL A 163 1.09 0.77 -11.55
C VAL A 163 0.79 2.13 -10.91
N LYS A 164 1.42 2.45 -9.78
CA LYS A 164 1.21 3.72 -9.07
C LYS A 164 1.74 4.91 -9.86
N SER A 165 2.91 4.78 -10.49
CA SER A 165 3.54 5.82 -11.29
C SER A 165 2.68 6.18 -12.49
N ALA A 166 2.18 5.17 -13.22
CA ALA A 166 1.29 5.37 -14.34
C ALA A 166 -0.04 6.06 -13.94
N MET A 167 -0.50 5.84 -12.72
CA MET A 167 -1.72 6.48 -12.20
C MET A 167 -1.52 7.86 -11.59
N MET A 168 -0.28 8.28 -11.38
CA MET A 168 0.04 9.57 -10.77
C MET A 168 -0.37 10.73 -11.69
N TYR A 169 -0.05 10.66 -12.98
CA TYR A 169 -0.36 11.73 -13.94
C TYR A 169 -1.88 11.97 -14.07
N PRO A 170 -2.74 10.95 -14.32
CA PRO A 170 -4.18 11.14 -14.32
C PRO A 170 -4.71 11.69 -12.99
N GLY A 171 -4.17 11.23 -11.86
CA GLY A 171 -4.54 11.73 -10.54
C GLY A 171 -4.29 13.23 -10.38
N VAL A 172 -3.11 13.71 -10.81
CA VAL A 172 -2.75 15.13 -10.74
C VAL A 172 -3.63 15.97 -11.66
N VAL A 173 -3.80 15.57 -12.93
CA VAL A 173 -4.60 16.34 -13.90
C VAL A 173 -6.06 16.43 -13.47
N ILE A 174 -6.67 15.32 -13.03
CA ILE A 174 -8.05 15.32 -12.52
C ILE A 174 -8.17 16.20 -11.27
N THR A 175 -7.19 16.15 -10.36
CA THR A 175 -7.19 16.99 -9.16
C THR A 175 -7.16 18.47 -9.55
N PHE A 176 -6.27 18.88 -10.46
CA PHE A 176 -6.21 20.26 -10.96
C PHE A 176 -7.49 20.67 -11.69
N ALA A 177 -8.05 19.81 -12.54
CA ALA A 177 -9.29 20.07 -13.24
C ALA A 177 -10.47 20.28 -12.28
N VAL A 178 -10.58 19.45 -11.24
CA VAL A 178 -11.59 19.60 -10.19
C VAL A 178 -11.40 20.89 -9.40
N ILE A 179 -10.15 21.25 -9.05
CA ILE A 179 -9.86 22.52 -8.36
C ILE A 179 -10.31 23.72 -9.22
N ILE A 180 -9.95 23.74 -10.50
CA ILE A 180 -10.34 24.80 -11.42
C ILE A 180 -11.87 24.85 -11.58
N LEU A 181 -12.51 23.70 -11.75
CA LEU A 181 -13.96 23.58 -11.85
C LEU A 181 -14.66 24.16 -10.60
N VAL A 182 -14.20 23.78 -9.41
CA VAL A 182 -14.74 24.29 -8.14
C VAL A 182 -14.54 25.80 -8.05
N ALA A 183 -13.36 26.31 -8.40
CA ALA A 183 -13.09 27.76 -8.38
C ALA A 183 -14.02 28.53 -9.34
N LEU A 184 -14.18 28.06 -10.59
CA LEU A 184 -15.08 28.66 -11.56
C LEU A 184 -16.53 28.66 -11.05
N VAL A 185 -17.01 27.53 -10.54
CA VAL A 185 -18.38 27.40 -10.03
C VAL A 185 -18.60 28.26 -8.78
N THR A 186 -17.60 28.39 -7.90
CA THR A 186 -17.73 29.10 -6.62
C THR A 186 -17.60 30.61 -6.78
N PHE A 187 -16.69 31.10 -7.63
CA PHE A 187 -16.42 32.53 -7.76
C PHE A 187 -17.08 33.15 -8.99
N LEU A 188 -17.08 32.45 -10.12
CA LEU A 188 -17.47 33.04 -11.40
C LEU A 188 -18.99 33.01 -11.61
N VAL A 189 -19.64 31.90 -11.26
CA VAL A 189 -21.09 31.74 -11.42
C VAL A 189 -21.89 32.76 -10.60
N PRO A 190 -21.59 33.04 -9.31
CA PRO A 190 -22.34 34.00 -8.52
C PRO A 190 -22.27 35.44 -9.04
N VAL A 191 -21.11 35.85 -9.59
CA VAL A 191 -20.95 37.17 -10.22
C VAL A 191 -21.92 37.31 -11.38
N PHE A 192 -22.02 36.28 -12.23
CA PHE A 192 -22.94 36.29 -13.36
C PHE A 192 -24.41 36.22 -12.94
N THR A 193 -24.77 35.46 -11.89
CA THR A 193 -26.15 35.48 -11.38
C THR A 193 -26.55 36.84 -10.86
N GLY A 194 -25.67 37.53 -10.13
CA GLY A 194 -25.96 38.88 -9.63
C GLY A 194 -26.20 39.87 -10.76
N VAL A 195 -25.44 39.75 -11.86
CA VAL A 195 -25.70 40.54 -13.09
C VAL A 195 -27.05 40.17 -13.69
N PHE A 196 -27.39 38.89 -13.82
CA PHE A 196 -28.67 38.48 -14.42
C PHE A 196 -29.91 38.89 -13.61
N GLU A 197 -29.83 38.90 -12.28
CA GLU A 197 -30.93 39.35 -11.41
C GLU A 197 -31.30 40.82 -11.69
N THR A 198 -30.34 41.66 -12.09
CA THR A 198 -30.61 43.06 -12.46
C THR A 198 -31.30 43.23 -13.82
N PHE A 199 -31.22 42.25 -14.72
CA PHE A 199 -31.84 42.30 -16.06
C PHE A 199 -33.24 41.68 -16.11
N GLY A 200 -33.72 41.04 -15.04
CA GLY A 200 -35.11 40.59 -14.91
C GLY A 200 -35.54 39.40 -15.79
N GLY A 201 -34.59 38.63 -16.34
CA GLY A 201 -34.85 37.49 -17.21
C GLY A 201 -34.79 36.13 -16.50
N GLU A 202 -35.54 35.13 -17.01
CA GLU A 202 -35.42 33.75 -16.51
C GLU A 202 -34.13 33.08 -16.99
N LEU A 203 -33.37 32.52 -16.03
CA LEU A 203 -32.16 31.76 -16.33
C LEU A 203 -32.47 30.50 -17.19
N PRO A 204 -31.70 30.23 -18.26
CA PRO A 204 -31.75 28.97 -18.99
C PRO A 204 -31.54 27.75 -18.10
N LEU A 205 -32.05 26.59 -18.52
CA LEU A 205 -32.00 25.35 -17.73
C LEU A 205 -30.56 24.94 -17.36
N ILE A 206 -29.63 25.05 -18.31
CA ILE A 206 -28.19 24.77 -18.09
C ILE A 206 -27.63 25.69 -17.00
N THR A 207 -27.93 26.99 -17.06
CA THR A 207 -27.50 27.97 -16.06
C THR A 207 -28.15 27.72 -14.70
N LYS A 208 -29.44 27.36 -14.63
CA LYS A 208 -30.13 26.98 -13.38
C LYS A 208 -29.45 25.80 -12.69
N ILE A 209 -28.98 24.79 -13.44
CA ILE A 209 -28.23 23.65 -12.88
C ILE A 209 -26.88 24.12 -12.30
N THR A 210 -26.13 24.93 -13.06
CA THR A 210 -24.82 25.45 -12.64
C THR A 210 -24.94 26.32 -11.39
N VAL A 211 -25.99 27.14 -11.28
CA VAL A 211 -26.26 27.98 -10.10
C VAL A 211 -26.64 27.15 -8.88
N LYS A 212 -27.47 26.11 -9.03
CA LYS A 212 -27.75 25.17 -7.93
C LYS A 212 -26.48 24.48 -7.45
N LEU A 213 -25.61 24.07 -8.37
CA LEU A 213 -24.33 23.45 -8.05
C LEU A 213 -23.42 24.45 -7.32
N SER A 214 -23.36 25.70 -7.78
CA SER A 214 -22.63 26.80 -7.13
C SER A 214 -23.10 27.03 -5.70
N ASN A 215 -24.41 27.18 -5.49
CA ASN A 215 -25.00 27.37 -4.16
C ASN A 215 -24.75 26.17 -3.23
N PHE A 216 -24.72 24.95 -3.77
CA PHE A 216 -24.33 23.76 -3.02
C PHE A 216 -22.85 23.80 -2.64
N MET A 217 -21.96 24.18 -3.56
CA MET A 217 -20.53 24.27 -3.31
C MET A 217 -20.15 25.41 -2.36
N THR A 218 -20.84 26.55 -2.39
CA THR A 218 -20.57 27.71 -1.51
C THR A 218 -21.22 27.53 -0.13
N GLY A 219 -22.47 27.07 -0.07
CA GLY A 219 -23.24 26.94 1.18
C GLY A 219 -23.01 25.64 1.95
N TYR A 220 -22.72 24.54 1.24
CA TYR A 220 -22.60 23.19 1.81
C TYR A 220 -21.25 22.53 1.49
N TRP A 221 -20.17 23.32 1.35
CA TRP A 221 -18.82 22.80 1.10
C TRP A 221 -18.38 21.74 2.14
N TRP A 222 -18.76 21.94 3.41
CA TRP A 222 -18.51 21.00 4.50
C TRP A 222 -19.26 19.68 4.30
N LEU A 223 -20.46 19.72 3.72
CA LEU A 223 -21.27 18.55 3.38
C LEU A 223 -20.65 17.78 2.20
N ALA A 224 -20.05 18.46 1.24
CA ALA A 224 -19.29 17.82 0.15
C ALA A 224 -18.05 17.08 0.68
N ILE A 225 -17.27 17.71 1.59
CA ILE A 225 -16.14 17.04 2.26
C ILE A 225 -16.65 15.84 3.08
N LEU A 226 -17.75 16.01 3.81
CA LEU A 226 -18.35 14.96 4.62
C LEU A 226 -18.84 13.78 3.76
N ILE A 227 -19.43 14.04 2.59
CA ILE A 227 -19.80 13.01 1.60
C ILE A 227 -18.55 12.28 1.10
N VAL A 228 -17.50 12.99 0.70
CA VAL A 228 -16.26 12.34 0.22
C VAL A 228 -15.63 11.48 1.31
N VAL A 229 -15.54 11.97 2.54
CA VAL A 229 -14.98 11.23 3.68
C VAL A 229 -15.85 10.02 4.04
N SER A 230 -17.17 10.20 4.12
CA SER A 230 -18.11 9.13 4.48
C SER A 230 -18.17 8.05 3.39
N VAL A 231 -18.25 8.42 2.11
CA VAL A 231 -18.17 7.48 0.99
C VAL A 231 -16.84 6.74 1.01
N THR A 232 -15.73 7.43 1.22
CA THR A 232 -14.40 6.79 1.32
C THR A 232 -14.33 5.82 2.50
N TYR A 233 -14.86 6.19 3.66
CA TYR A 233 -14.89 5.36 4.86
C TYR A 233 -15.76 4.11 4.66
N VAL A 234 -17.00 4.29 4.18
CA VAL A 234 -17.96 3.21 3.90
C VAL A 234 -17.42 2.29 2.82
N PHE A 235 -16.85 2.83 1.74
CA PHE A 235 -16.24 2.04 0.68
C PHE A 235 -15.05 1.22 1.19
N ARG A 236 -14.16 1.81 2.01
CA ARG A 236 -13.03 1.08 2.61
C ARG A 236 -13.51 -0.04 3.53
N ARG A 237 -14.54 0.21 4.33
CA ARG A 237 -15.11 -0.78 5.26
C ARG A 237 -15.84 -1.91 4.52
N TRP A 238 -16.62 -1.57 3.49
CA TRP A 238 -17.28 -2.54 2.63
C TRP A 238 -16.26 -3.43 1.90
N LYS A 239 -15.19 -2.83 1.34
CA LYS A 239 -14.12 -3.58 0.68
C LYS A 239 -13.30 -4.48 1.61
N ALA A 240 -13.26 -4.15 2.91
CA ALA A 240 -12.62 -4.98 3.93
C ALA A 240 -13.51 -6.14 4.40
N SER A 241 -14.81 -6.11 4.11
CA SER A 241 -15.73 -7.22 4.40
C SER A 241 -15.57 -8.35 3.37
N GLU A 242 -15.84 -9.58 3.80
CA GLU A 242 -15.70 -10.78 2.97
C GLU A 242 -16.66 -10.76 1.76
N THR A 243 -17.89 -10.32 1.98
CA THR A 243 -18.91 -10.13 0.93
C THR A 243 -18.56 -8.96 -0.01
N GLY A 244 -18.13 -7.83 0.53
CA GLY A 244 -17.79 -6.65 -0.27
C GLY A 244 -16.51 -6.83 -1.08
N ARG A 245 -15.53 -7.60 -0.59
CA ARG A 245 -14.35 -7.99 -1.37
C ARG A 245 -14.75 -8.82 -2.58
N GLY A 246 -15.62 -9.83 -2.40
CA GLY A 246 -16.11 -10.65 -3.51
C GLY A 246 -16.94 -9.87 -4.54
N GLN A 247 -17.87 -9.02 -4.09
CA GLN A 247 -18.67 -8.17 -4.98
C GLN A 247 -17.81 -7.15 -5.73
N TRP A 248 -16.83 -6.55 -5.06
CA TRP A 248 -15.92 -5.59 -5.68
C TRP A 248 -14.99 -6.24 -6.71
N ASP A 249 -14.45 -7.41 -6.40
CA ASP A 249 -13.58 -8.15 -7.32
C ASP A 249 -14.38 -8.64 -8.54
N ALA A 250 -15.61 -9.11 -8.35
CA ALA A 250 -16.53 -9.43 -9.45
C ALA A 250 -16.93 -8.20 -10.28
N PHE A 251 -17.19 -7.05 -9.63
CA PHE A 251 -17.49 -5.79 -10.32
C PHE A 251 -16.29 -5.28 -11.13
N ARG A 252 -15.07 -5.42 -10.62
CA ARG A 252 -13.83 -5.08 -11.35
C ARG A 252 -13.65 -5.90 -12.62
N LEU A 253 -14.16 -7.13 -12.65
CA LEU A 253 -14.16 -7.97 -13.84
C LEU A 253 -15.26 -7.59 -14.85
N LYS A 254 -16.29 -6.85 -14.40
CA LYS A 254 -17.38 -6.28 -15.25
C LYS A 254 -17.13 -4.84 -15.72
N LEU A 255 -16.01 -4.21 -15.32
CA LEU A 255 -15.56 -2.92 -15.87
C LEU A 255 -15.20 -3.06 -17.37
N PRO A 256 -15.11 -1.94 -18.13
CA PRO A 256 -14.86 -1.97 -19.58
C PRO A 256 -13.76 -2.97 -19.94
N ALA A 257 -13.98 -3.78 -20.97
CA ALA A 257 -13.25 -5.02 -21.29
C ALA A 257 -11.70 -4.93 -21.28
N LYS A 258 -11.11 -3.74 -21.37
CA LYS A 258 -9.66 -3.50 -21.28
C LYS A 258 -9.11 -3.50 -19.84
N ILE A 259 -9.86 -3.01 -18.85
CA ILE A 259 -9.39 -2.94 -17.44
C ILE A 259 -9.43 -4.33 -16.79
N CYS A 260 -10.46 -5.13 -17.10
CA CYS A 260 -10.60 -6.51 -16.64
C CYS A 260 -9.37 -7.36 -17.01
N LYS A 261 -8.93 -7.28 -18.27
CA LYS A 261 -7.73 -8.00 -18.75
C LYS A 261 -6.45 -7.60 -18.01
N ILE A 262 -6.32 -6.34 -17.58
CA ILE A 262 -5.12 -5.89 -16.86
C ILE A 262 -5.12 -6.45 -15.44
N VAL A 263 -6.27 -6.41 -14.75
CA VAL A 263 -6.40 -6.99 -13.40
C VAL A 263 -6.12 -8.49 -13.44
N GLN A 264 -6.63 -9.20 -14.46
CA GLN A 264 -6.33 -10.61 -14.70
C GLN A 264 -4.84 -10.84 -14.92
N LYS A 265 -4.19 -10.09 -15.82
CA LYS A 265 -2.74 -10.19 -16.08
C LYS A 265 -1.89 -9.95 -14.82
N VAL A 266 -2.26 -8.95 -14.00
CA VAL A 266 -1.57 -8.68 -12.71
C VAL A 266 -1.73 -9.85 -11.75
N ALA A 267 -2.93 -10.44 -11.66
CA ALA A 267 -3.19 -11.56 -10.77
C ALA A 267 -2.44 -12.82 -11.23
N LEU A 268 -2.40 -13.10 -12.54
CA LEU A 268 -1.63 -14.20 -13.12
C LEU A 268 -0.12 -14.01 -12.90
N ALA A 269 0.42 -12.81 -13.17
CA ALA A 269 1.82 -12.49 -12.92
C ALA A 269 2.22 -12.77 -11.46
N ARG A 270 1.43 -12.26 -10.50
CA ARG A 270 1.71 -12.46 -9.07
C ARG A 270 1.55 -13.92 -8.66
N TRP A 271 0.50 -14.60 -9.12
CA TRP A 271 0.27 -16.01 -8.82
C TRP A 271 1.43 -16.88 -9.32
N SER A 272 1.78 -16.76 -10.60
CA SER A 272 2.87 -17.54 -11.20
C SER A 272 4.22 -17.23 -10.55
N ARG A 273 4.51 -15.95 -10.28
CA ARG A 273 5.74 -15.54 -9.61
C ARG A 273 5.84 -16.11 -8.20
N THR A 274 4.78 -16.00 -7.42
CA THR A 274 4.74 -16.48 -6.04
C THR A 274 4.84 -18.00 -5.98
N LEU A 275 4.13 -18.71 -6.88
CA LEU A 275 4.15 -20.17 -6.91
C LEU A 275 5.51 -20.68 -7.36
N SER A 276 6.12 -20.05 -8.38
CA SER A 276 7.50 -20.33 -8.78
C SER A 276 8.45 -20.18 -7.59
N ALA A 277 8.43 -19.03 -6.89
CA ALA A 277 9.32 -18.77 -5.76
C ALA A 277 9.19 -19.81 -4.63
N LEU A 278 7.96 -20.19 -4.27
CA LEU A 278 7.70 -21.21 -3.24
C LEU A 278 8.17 -22.60 -3.67
N VAL A 279 7.86 -23.00 -4.90
CA VAL A 279 8.24 -24.32 -5.42
C VAL A 279 9.77 -24.42 -5.54
N THR A 280 10.45 -23.39 -6.05
CA THR A 280 11.92 -23.40 -6.11
C THR A 280 12.58 -23.34 -4.72
N ALA A 281 11.89 -22.79 -3.71
CA ALA A 281 12.37 -22.82 -2.33
C ALA A 281 12.12 -24.17 -1.62
N GLY A 282 11.51 -25.14 -2.31
CA GLY A 282 11.24 -26.47 -1.76
C GLY A 282 10.02 -26.52 -0.84
N VAL A 283 9.16 -25.51 -0.87
CA VAL A 283 7.88 -25.55 -0.14
C VAL A 283 6.99 -26.63 -0.75
N PRO A 284 6.38 -27.53 0.05
CA PRO A 284 5.48 -28.56 -0.45
C PRO A 284 4.38 -27.98 -1.36
N LEU A 285 4.13 -28.62 -2.51
CA LEU A 285 3.26 -28.08 -3.57
C LEU A 285 1.87 -27.68 -3.08
N ILE A 286 1.21 -28.53 -2.27
CA ILE A 286 -0.13 -28.23 -1.72
C ILE A 286 -0.09 -26.96 -0.87
N GLN A 287 0.92 -26.82 0.00
CA GLN A 287 1.10 -25.62 0.82
C GLN A 287 1.42 -24.39 -0.05
N ALA A 288 2.22 -24.56 -1.10
CA ALA A 288 2.52 -23.50 -2.04
C ALA A 288 1.28 -23.00 -2.79
N LEU A 289 0.40 -23.91 -3.22
CA LEU A 289 -0.89 -23.61 -3.85
C LEU A 289 -1.83 -22.87 -2.89
N GLU A 290 -1.91 -23.29 -1.64
CA GLU A 290 -2.72 -22.61 -0.61
C GLU A 290 -2.24 -21.19 -0.33
N ILE A 291 -0.93 -20.98 -0.21
CA ILE A 291 -0.36 -19.64 0.01
C ILE A 291 -0.62 -18.75 -1.21
N THR A 292 -0.37 -19.27 -2.41
CA THR A 292 -0.48 -18.50 -3.66
C THR A 292 -1.91 -18.13 -4.02
N SER A 293 -2.89 -19.00 -3.72
CA SER A 293 -4.32 -18.69 -3.88
C SER A 293 -4.71 -17.41 -3.14
N LYS A 294 -4.20 -17.23 -1.90
CA LYS A 294 -4.49 -16.08 -1.04
C LYS A 294 -3.70 -14.82 -1.41
N THR A 295 -2.53 -14.95 -2.03
CA THR A 295 -1.67 -13.81 -2.39
C THR A 295 -1.96 -13.23 -3.79
N ALA A 296 -2.60 -13.99 -4.68
CA ALA A 296 -2.98 -13.54 -6.03
C ALA A 296 -3.76 -12.20 -6.02
N GLY A 297 -4.51 -11.92 -4.94
CA GLY A 297 -5.15 -10.63 -4.71
C GLY A 297 -6.40 -10.39 -5.56
N ASN A 298 -6.96 -11.46 -6.11
CA ASN A 298 -8.22 -11.48 -6.84
C ASN A 298 -9.02 -12.72 -6.40
N ARG A 299 -10.23 -12.51 -5.85
CA ARG A 299 -11.07 -13.61 -5.36
C ARG A 299 -11.41 -14.63 -6.45
N VAL A 300 -11.54 -14.21 -7.71
CA VAL A 300 -11.87 -15.13 -8.81
C VAL A 300 -10.71 -16.08 -9.13
N VAL A 301 -9.47 -15.63 -8.95
CA VAL A 301 -8.30 -16.53 -9.01
C VAL A 301 -8.28 -17.44 -7.78
N GLU A 302 -8.55 -16.89 -6.60
CA GLU A 302 -8.59 -17.65 -5.34
C GLU A 302 -9.61 -18.80 -5.38
N ASP A 303 -10.83 -18.53 -5.87
CA ASP A 303 -11.91 -19.51 -6.03
C ASP A 303 -11.52 -20.59 -7.05
N ALA A 304 -10.94 -20.20 -8.20
CA ALA A 304 -10.46 -21.15 -9.21
C ALA A 304 -9.32 -22.04 -8.68
N MET A 305 -8.48 -21.52 -7.78
CA MET A 305 -7.41 -22.30 -7.15
C MET A 305 -7.92 -23.32 -6.13
N ALA A 306 -9.12 -23.17 -5.59
CA ALA A 306 -9.71 -24.16 -4.68
C ALA A 306 -9.88 -25.52 -5.36
N GLU A 307 -10.41 -25.52 -6.59
CA GLU A 307 -10.55 -26.75 -7.41
C GLU A 307 -9.19 -27.36 -7.75
N VAL A 308 -8.18 -26.52 -8.01
CA VAL A 308 -6.80 -26.96 -8.27
C VAL A 308 -6.19 -27.65 -7.05
N ILE A 309 -6.38 -27.07 -5.86
CA ILE A 309 -5.86 -27.64 -4.60
C ILE A 309 -6.50 -29.00 -4.33
N GLU A 310 -7.83 -29.12 -4.49
CA GLU A 310 -8.53 -30.40 -4.32
C GLU A 310 -8.11 -31.45 -5.34
N SER A 311 -7.93 -31.08 -6.61
CA SER A 311 -7.39 -31.96 -7.65
C SER A 311 -6.05 -32.55 -7.23
N VAL A 312 -5.09 -31.70 -6.84
CA VAL A 312 -3.75 -32.15 -6.42
C VAL A 312 -3.80 -32.99 -5.13
N ARG A 313 -4.66 -32.63 -4.16
CA ARG A 313 -4.87 -33.43 -2.93
C ARG A 313 -5.37 -34.84 -3.24
N SER A 314 -6.21 -34.99 -4.26
CA SER A 314 -6.74 -36.29 -4.72
C SER A 314 -5.79 -37.05 -5.67
N GLY A 315 -4.60 -36.52 -5.97
CA GLY A 315 -3.62 -37.14 -6.88
C GLY A 315 -3.81 -36.80 -8.36
N GLY A 316 -4.67 -35.83 -8.67
CA GLY A 316 -4.83 -35.26 -10.02
C GLY A 316 -3.75 -34.23 -10.38
N THR A 317 -3.86 -33.64 -11.57
CA THR A 317 -2.95 -32.59 -12.06
C THR A 317 -3.46 -31.19 -11.76
N ILE A 318 -2.57 -30.20 -11.81
CA ILE A 318 -2.85 -28.77 -11.74
C ILE A 318 -3.50 -28.32 -13.06
N ALA A 319 -2.98 -28.77 -14.21
CA ALA A 319 -3.42 -28.28 -15.51
C ALA A 319 -4.89 -28.60 -15.84
N ALA A 320 -5.42 -29.73 -15.37
CA ALA A 320 -6.80 -30.15 -15.66
C ALA A 320 -7.87 -29.18 -15.13
N PRO A 321 -7.91 -28.83 -13.82
CA PRO A 321 -8.86 -27.83 -13.31
C PRO A 321 -8.60 -26.42 -13.86
N LEU A 322 -7.34 -26.07 -14.18
CA LEU A 322 -7.05 -24.77 -14.82
C LEU A 322 -7.71 -24.63 -16.20
N ARG A 323 -7.90 -25.71 -16.96
CA ARG A 323 -8.61 -25.68 -18.26
C ARG A 323 -10.07 -25.27 -18.16
N ASN A 324 -10.71 -25.60 -17.04
CA ASN A 324 -12.13 -25.36 -16.83
C ASN A 324 -12.41 -23.94 -16.31
N SER A 325 -11.36 -23.15 -16.04
CA SER A 325 -11.46 -21.80 -15.50
C SER A 325 -11.17 -20.75 -16.57
N ASP A 326 -12.14 -19.86 -16.82
CA ASP A 326 -12.03 -18.74 -17.77
C ASP A 326 -10.93 -17.71 -17.41
N VAL A 327 -10.39 -17.83 -16.20
CA VAL A 327 -9.36 -16.94 -15.65
C VAL A 327 -7.97 -17.27 -16.17
N PHE A 328 -7.74 -18.52 -16.57
CA PHE A 328 -6.43 -19.00 -16.98
C PHE A 328 -6.38 -19.16 -18.52
N PRO A 329 -5.61 -18.32 -19.22
CA PRO A 329 -5.46 -18.45 -20.67
C PRO A 329 -4.79 -19.78 -21.03
N GLY A 330 -5.09 -20.31 -22.22
CA GLY A 330 -4.55 -21.59 -22.67
C GLY A 330 -3.02 -21.71 -22.63
N MET A 331 -2.29 -20.59 -22.80
CA MET A 331 -0.84 -20.56 -22.63
C MET A 331 -0.40 -20.93 -21.20
N VAL A 332 -1.09 -20.41 -20.17
CA VAL A 332 -0.77 -20.73 -18.77
C VAL A 332 -1.01 -22.21 -18.50
N VAL A 333 -2.17 -22.72 -18.92
CA VAL A 333 -2.52 -24.12 -18.80
C VAL A 333 -1.46 -25.02 -19.46
N GLN A 334 -1.05 -24.68 -20.68
CA GLN A 334 -0.08 -25.47 -21.43
C GLN A 334 1.30 -25.47 -20.76
N MET A 335 1.78 -24.32 -20.30
CA MET A 335 3.07 -24.23 -19.63
C MET A 335 3.07 -24.94 -18.28
N VAL A 336 1.97 -24.89 -17.53
CA VAL A 336 1.80 -25.68 -16.31
C VAL A 336 1.81 -27.17 -16.64
N ALA A 337 1.04 -27.62 -17.63
CA ALA A 337 1.02 -29.03 -18.03
C ALA A 337 2.42 -29.54 -18.40
N VAL A 338 3.16 -28.79 -19.22
CA VAL A 338 4.55 -29.12 -19.59
C VAL A 338 5.45 -29.14 -18.35
N GLY A 339 5.29 -28.18 -17.44
CA GLY A 339 6.06 -28.12 -16.19
C GLY A 339 5.77 -29.29 -15.24
N GLU A 340 4.52 -29.75 -15.18
CA GLU A 340 4.13 -30.94 -14.42
C GLU A 340 4.71 -32.22 -15.03
N GLU A 341 4.60 -32.39 -16.35
CA GLU A 341 5.11 -33.58 -17.06
C GLU A 341 6.63 -33.69 -17.01
N THR A 342 7.33 -32.55 -17.09
CA THR A 342 8.81 -32.49 -17.10
C THR A 342 9.42 -32.32 -15.71
N GLY A 343 8.61 -32.09 -14.67
CA GLY A 343 9.09 -31.73 -13.33
C GLY A 343 9.72 -30.33 -13.23
N ALA A 344 9.63 -29.50 -14.28
CA ALA A 344 10.21 -28.15 -14.35
C ALA A 344 9.16 -27.05 -14.11
N LEU A 345 8.25 -27.28 -13.15
CA LEU A 345 7.13 -26.37 -12.87
C LEU A 345 7.61 -24.98 -12.44
N ASP A 346 8.68 -24.90 -11.65
CA ASP A 346 9.30 -23.66 -11.20
C ASP A 346 9.75 -22.77 -12.37
N GLN A 347 10.42 -23.36 -13.37
CA GLN A 347 10.91 -22.65 -14.55
C GLN A 347 9.75 -22.18 -15.42
N MET A 348 8.77 -23.05 -15.66
CA MET A 348 7.59 -22.69 -16.46
C MET A 348 6.80 -21.56 -15.80
N LEU A 349 6.56 -21.63 -14.50
CA LEU A 349 5.87 -20.57 -13.76
C LEU A 349 6.66 -19.24 -13.76
N SER A 350 8.00 -19.28 -13.67
CA SER A 350 8.81 -18.06 -13.78
C SER A 350 8.66 -17.42 -15.16
N LYS A 351 8.63 -18.21 -16.24
CA LYS A 351 8.44 -17.69 -17.60
C LYS A 351 7.03 -17.12 -17.81
N ILE A 352 6.02 -17.76 -17.23
CA ILE A 352 4.65 -17.22 -17.22
C ILE A 352 4.64 -15.88 -16.49
N ALA A 353 5.29 -15.79 -15.32
CA ALA A 353 5.40 -14.55 -14.56
C ALA A 353 6.05 -13.43 -15.38
N ASP A 354 7.24 -13.66 -15.94
CA ASP A 354 7.96 -12.68 -16.77
C ASP A 354 7.07 -12.16 -17.92
N PHE A 355 6.42 -13.07 -18.65
CA PHE A 355 5.54 -12.71 -19.76
C PHE A 355 4.36 -11.84 -19.32
N TYR A 356 3.70 -12.19 -18.21
CA TYR A 356 2.55 -11.43 -17.74
C TYR A 356 2.97 -10.10 -17.08
N GLU A 357 4.14 -10.01 -16.46
CA GLU A 357 4.72 -8.75 -15.97
C GLU A 357 4.95 -7.77 -17.14
N ASP A 358 5.54 -8.23 -18.25
CA ASP A 358 5.74 -7.42 -19.46
C ASP A 358 4.42 -6.98 -20.10
N GLN A 359 3.44 -7.89 -20.11
CA GLN A 359 2.09 -7.61 -20.59
C GLN A 359 1.34 -6.60 -19.71
N VAL A 360 1.62 -6.57 -18.41
CA VAL A 360 1.09 -5.56 -17.48
C VAL A 360 1.72 -4.21 -17.78
N ASP A 361 3.05 -4.13 -17.89
CA ASP A 361 3.75 -2.86 -18.19
C ASP A 361 3.25 -2.26 -19.51
N SER A 362 3.17 -3.08 -20.56
CA SER A 362 2.66 -2.67 -21.87
C SER A 362 1.22 -2.17 -21.82
N ALA A 363 0.35 -2.86 -21.08
CA ALA A 363 -1.05 -2.49 -20.97
C ALA A 363 -1.25 -1.22 -20.12
N VAL A 364 -0.44 -1.05 -19.07
CA VAL A 364 -0.40 0.17 -18.25
C VAL A 364 0.02 1.37 -19.09
N LYS A 365 1.09 1.26 -19.89
CA LYS A 365 1.52 2.30 -20.84
C LYS A 365 0.43 2.66 -21.85
N SER A 366 -0.23 1.66 -22.43
CA SER A 366 -1.33 1.87 -23.38
C SER A 366 -2.57 2.52 -22.75
N LEU A 367 -2.88 2.22 -21.48
CA LEU A 367 -3.96 2.92 -20.79
C LEU A 367 -3.62 4.40 -20.59
N THR A 368 -2.39 4.70 -20.16
CA THR A 368 -1.94 6.07 -19.94
C THR A 368 -2.04 6.92 -21.21
N SER A 369 -1.67 6.38 -22.37
CA SER A 369 -1.74 7.12 -23.64
C SER A 369 -3.17 7.40 -24.12
N ILE A 370 -4.15 6.56 -23.77
CA ILE A 370 -5.57 6.78 -24.08
C ILE A 370 -6.20 7.77 -23.09
N LEU A 371 -5.75 7.75 -21.84
CA LEU A 371 -6.27 8.63 -20.80
C LEU A 371 -6.01 10.11 -21.08
N GLU A 372 -4.88 10.46 -21.69
CA GLU A 372 -4.55 11.86 -21.98
C GLU A 372 -5.55 12.55 -22.94
N PRO A 373 -5.84 12.00 -24.15
CA PRO A 373 -6.88 12.56 -25.02
C PRO A 373 -8.26 12.58 -24.37
N LEU A 374 -8.62 11.53 -23.63
CA LEU A 374 -9.90 11.48 -22.91
C LEU A 374 -9.99 12.59 -21.87
N MET A 375 -8.93 12.82 -21.11
CA MET A 375 -8.87 13.92 -20.14
C MET A 375 -8.98 15.28 -20.83
N LEU A 376 -8.32 15.50 -21.97
CA LEU A 376 -8.48 16.74 -22.74
C LEU A 376 -9.93 16.97 -23.18
N VAL A 377 -10.61 15.94 -23.66
CA VAL A 377 -12.03 16.03 -24.05
C VAL A 377 -12.92 16.30 -22.83
N VAL A 378 -12.69 15.62 -21.71
CA VAL A 378 -13.50 15.79 -20.50
C VAL A 378 -13.28 17.17 -19.87
N VAL A 379 -12.03 17.60 -19.72
CA VAL A 379 -11.69 18.92 -19.15
C VAL A 379 -12.14 20.04 -20.09
N GLY A 380 -11.86 19.92 -21.39
CA GLY A 380 -12.33 20.86 -22.39
C GLY A 380 -13.86 20.95 -22.44
N GLY A 381 -14.54 19.81 -22.34
CA GLY A 381 -16.00 19.74 -22.26
C GLY A 381 -16.56 20.39 -20.99
N LEU A 382 -15.93 20.17 -19.83
CA LEU A 382 -16.31 20.81 -18.56
C LEU A 382 -16.14 22.33 -18.63
N VAL A 383 -14.99 22.82 -19.10
CA VAL A 383 -14.71 24.26 -19.25
C VAL A 383 -15.68 24.87 -20.27
N GLY A 384 -15.88 24.22 -21.42
CA GLY A 384 -16.81 24.65 -22.45
C GLY A 384 -18.25 24.72 -21.94
N PHE A 385 -18.69 23.71 -21.17
CA PHE A 385 -20.01 23.71 -20.54
C PHE A 385 -20.21 24.92 -19.61
N ILE A 386 -19.22 25.25 -18.79
CA ILE A 386 -19.28 26.43 -17.91
C ILE A 386 -19.35 27.71 -18.72
N VAL A 387 -18.46 27.88 -19.70
CA VAL A 387 -18.43 29.09 -20.54
C VAL A 387 -19.78 29.27 -21.26
N ILE A 388 -20.30 28.23 -21.89
CA ILE A 388 -21.63 28.28 -22.54
C ILE A 388 -22.71 28.61 -21.51
N SER A 389 -22.71 27.96 -20.35
CA SER A 389 -23.67 28.21 -19.27
C SER A 389 -23.68 29.68 -18.81
N MET A 390 -22.55 30.38 -18.92
CA MET A 390 -22.41 31.78 -18.53
C MET A 390 -22.76 32.76 -19.65
N TYR A 391 -22.42 32.46 -20.89
CA TYR A 391 -22.66 33.35 -22.03
C TYR A 391 -24.07 33.22 -22.62
N LEU A 392 -24.68 32.04 -22.57
CA LEU A 392 -26.01 31.79 -23.14
C LEU A 392 -27.11 32.72 -22.60
N PRO A 393 -27.15 33.07 -21.30
CA PRO A 393 -28.14 34.04 -20.83
C PRO A 393 -27.80 35.49 -21.23
N LEU A 394 -26.56 35.85 -21.55
CA LEU A 394 -26.23 37.20 -22.09
C LEU A 394 -26.91 37.41 -23.45
N PHE A 395 -26.89 36.39 -24.32
CA PHE A 395 -27.58 36.46 -25.61
C PHE A 395 -29.10 36.63 -25.46
N LYS A 396 -29.71 35.93 -24.48
CA LYS A 396 -31.15 36.08 -24.22
C LYS A 396 -31.54 37.47 -23.72
N VAL A 397 -30.70 38.11 -22.91
CA VAL A 397 -30.93 39.48 -22.46
C VAL A 397 -30.80 40.45 -23.64
N TYR A 398 -29.80 40.25 -24.51
CA TYR A 398 -29.64 41.07 -25.72
C TYR A 398 -30.86 40.97 -26.66
N ASP A 399 -31.42 39.77 -26.86
CA ASP A 399 -32.64 39.57 -27.65
C ASP A 399 -33.89 40.22 -27.02
N GLN A 400 -33.89 40.48 -25.71
CA GLN A 400 -34.97 41.15 -24.99
C GLN A 400 -34.86 42.68 -24.97
N ILE A 401 -33.67 43.23 -25.24
CA ILE A 401 -33.46 44.67 -25.43
C ILE A 401 -33.87 45.00 -26.87
N LYS A 402 -35.14 45.37 -27.05
CA LYS A 402 -35.66 45.94 -28.30
C LYS A 402 -35.51 47.45 -28.33
#